data_AF-A0A7J9GJ33-F1
#
_entry.id   AF-A0A7J9GJ33-F1
#
_cell.length_a   1.000
_cell.length_b   1.000
_cell.length_c   1.000
_cell.angle_alpha   90.00
_cell.angle_beta   90.00
_cell.angle_gamma   90.00
#
_symmetry.space_group_name_H-M   'P 1'
#
loop_
_entity.id
_entity.type
_entity.pdbx_description
1 polymer ?
#
loop_
_entity_poly.entity_id
_entity_poly.type
_entity_poly.pdbx_seq_one_letter_code
_entity_poly.pdbx_strand_id
1 'polypeptide(L)'
;SNPVLEAFGNAKTVRNNNSSRFGKFVEIQFDACGQISGAAIRTYLLEKSRVCQISEPERNYHCFYLLCAAPPKEIEKYKLGDPKSFHYLNQSSCYELVGVDDSHDYLATKKAMDIVGISVEEQDAIFRIVAAILHLGNIAFALEGEDSSVLEDDKAKFHLQVAAELLMRSTDPHYRCDLEALETALCKRNMVTPEEVIKRSLDPLGAAISRDGLAKTIYARLFDWLVKKINVSIGQDPDSKCLIGVLDIYGFESFKTSR
;
A
#
# COMPACT_ATOMS: atom_id res chain seq x y z
N SER A 1 17.86 4.56 4.93
CA SER A 1 16.49 5.00 4.58
C SER A 1 15.98 4.39 3.27
N ASN A 2 16.81 4.26 2.22
CA ASN A 2 16.32 3.87 0.89
C ASN A 2 15.60 2.51 0.80
N PRO A 3 16.07 1.39 1.40
CA PRO A 3 15.47 0.08 1.15
C PRO A 3 13.98 -0.02 1.52
N VAL A 4 13.56 0.66 2.60
CA VAL A 4 12.16 0.72 3.00
C VAL A 4 11.33 1.53 1.98
N LEU A 5 11.81 2.69 1.56
CA LEU A 5 11.09 3.50 0.56
C LEU A 5 11.07 2.83 -0.82
N GLU A 6 12.11 2.10 -1.19
CA GLU A 6 12.16 1.33 -2.44
C GLU A 6 11.18 0.16 -2.40
N ALA A 7 11.13 -0.61 -1.30
CA ALA A 7 10.18 -1.71 -1.17
C ALA A 7 8.72 -1.25 -1.30
N PHE A 8 8.37 -0.09 -0.75
CA PHE A 8 6.98 0.42 -0.72
C PHE A 8 6.65 1.46 -1.79
N GLY A 9 7.66 1.99 -2.49
CA GLY A 9 7.50 3.11 -3.43
C GLY A 9 8.05 2.82 -4.82
N ASN A 10 8.80 1.74 -5.01
CA ASN A 10 9.27 1.32 -6.32
C ASN A 10 8.53 0.10 -6.82
N ALA A 11 8.49 -0.03 -8.15
CA ALA A 11 7.92 -1.15 -8.85
C ALA A 11 8.67 -1.39 -10.16
N LYS A 12 8.48 -2.58 -10.73
CA LYS A 12 8.97 -2.87 -12.08
C LYS A 12 8.04 -2.28 -13.13
N THR A 13 8.59 -1.48 -14.04
CA THR A 13 7.91 -0.98 -15.24
C THR A 13 8.50 -1.60 -16.51
N VAL A 14 8.01 -1.19 -17.68
CA VAL A 14 8.63 -1.58 -18.97
C VAL A 14 10.08 -1.10 -19.08
N ARG A 15 10.41 0.05 -18.48
CA ARG A 15 11.69 0.74 -18.69
C ARG A 15 12.72 0.47 -17.58
N ASN A 16 12.26 0.16 -16.37
CA ASN A 16 13.12 0.02 -15.20
C ASN A 16 12.55 -1.03 -14.22
N ASN A 17 13.39 -1.98 -13.80
CA ASN A 17 13.01 -3.02 -12.84
C ASN A 17 12.80 -2.48 -11.41
N ASN A 18 13.37 -1.31 -11.09
CA ASN A 18 13.24 -0.65 -9.79
C ASN A 18 12.84 0.83 -9.98
N SER A 19 11.77 1.08 -10.73
CA SER A 19 11.29 2.44 -11.01
C SER A 19 10.63 3.03 -9.76
N SER A 20 11.08 4.21 -9.32
CA SER A 20 10.35 4.99 -8.33
C SER A 20 9.02 5.48 -8.87
N ARG A 21 7.94 5.22 -8.13
CA ARG A 21 6.56 5.61 -8.48
C ARG A 21 6.03 6.72 -7.57
N PHE A 22 6.96 7.50 -7.04
CA PHE A 22 6.75 8.70 -6.26
C PHE A 22 7.92 9.66 -6.52
N GLY A 23 7.68 10.95 -6.39
CA GLY A 23 8.74 11.96 -6.36
C GLY A 23 9.31 12.08 -4.95
N LYS A 24 10.60 12.34 -4.84
CA LYS A 24 11.35 12.43 -3.58
C LYS A 24 12.20 13.69 -3.59
N PHE A 25 12.05 14.52 -2.58
CA PHE A 25 12.93 15.66 -2.32
C PHE A 25 13.62 15.44 -0.98
N VAL A 26 14.94 15.40 -0.98
CA VAL A 26 15.75 15.23 0.22
C VAL A 26 16.40 16.57 0.54
N GLU A 27 16.04 17.14 1.68
CA GLU A 27 16.62 18.34 2.26
C GLU A 27 17.75 17.91 3.20
N ILE A 28 18.99 18.34 2.93
CA ILE A 28 20.14 18.19 3.82
C ILE A 28 20.36 19.53 4.51
N GLN A 29 20.31 19.54 5.84
CA GLN A 29 20.39 20.75 6.67
C GLN A 29 21.80 20.91 7.22
N PHE A 30 22.28 22.14 7.25
CA PHE A 30 23.62 22.50 7.74
C PHE A 30 23.54 23.47 8.91
N ASP A 31 24.45 23.31 9.87
CA ASP A 31 24.67 24.29 10.95
C ASP A 31 25.48 25.49 10.46
N ALA A 32 25.71 26.46 11.37
CA ALA A 32 26.49 27.67 11.08
C ALA A 32 27.97 27.39 10.74
N CYS A 33 28.48 26.20 11.06
CA CYS A 33 29.84 25.75 10.75
C CYS A 33 29.91 24.96 9.43
N GLY A 34 28.79 24.74 8.74
CA GLY A 34 28.71 23.98 7.50
C GLY A 34 28.74 22.47 7.70
N GLN A 35 28.46 21.97 8.90
CA GLN A 35 28.32 20.53 9.18
C GLN A 35 26.86 20.10 9.02
N ILE A 36 26.63 18.83 8.66
CA ILE A 36 25.28 18.28 8.55
C ILE A 36 24.65 18.26 9.94
N SER A 37 23.56 18.99 10.11
CA SER A 37 22.82 19.09 11.37
C SER A 37 21.50 18.32 11.36
N GLY A 38 20.96 18.01 10.17
CA GLY A 38 19.74 17.23 10.02
C GLY A 38 19.39 16.93 8.56
N ALA A 39 18.29 16.22 8.33
CA ALA A 39 17.72 16.05 7.01
C ALA A 39 16.21 15.76 7.04
N ALA A 40 15.53 16.07 5.94
CA ALA A 40 14.11 15.80 5.75
C ALA A 40 13.84 15.21 4.36
N ILE A 41 12.91 14.25 4.28
CA ILE A 41 12.42 13.68 3.04
C ILE A 41 10.99 14.14 2.84
N ARG A 42 10.73 14.79 1.70
CA ARG A 42 9.38 15.08 1.23
C ARG A 42 9.06 14.20 0.03
N THR A 43 7.89 13.57 0.07
CA THR A 43 7.42 12.73 -1.04
C THR A 43 6.25 13.37 -1.75
N TYR A 44 6.18 13.16 -3.06
CA TYR A 44 5.17 13.74 -3.93
C TYR A 44 4.54 12.66 -4.79
N LEU A 45 3.23 12.75 -4.99
CA LEU A 45 2.51 12.07 -6.08
C LEU A 45 2.83 10.56 -6.19
N LEU A 46 2.64 9.82 -5.10
CA LEU A 46 2.65 8.35 -5.14
C LEU A 46 1.60 7.88 -6.17
N GLU A 47 1.99 6.98 -7.07
CA GLU A 47 1.11 6.38 -8.07
C GLU A 47 0.13 5.39 -7.41
N LYS A 48 -0.95 5.92 -6.85
CA LYS A 48 -1.94 5.12 -6.10
C LYS A 48 -2.62 4.07 -6.99
N SER A 49 -2.85 4.38 -8.26
CA SER A 49 -3.51 3.46 -9.21
C SER A 49 -2.81 2.10 -9.30
N ARG A 50 -1.47 2.07 -9.19
CA ARG A 50 -0.67 0.83 -9.26
C ARG A 50 -1.09 -0.24 -8.26
N VAL A 51 -1.60 0.17 -7.10
CA VAL A 51 -2.05 -0.75 -6.05
C VAL A 51 -3.12 -1.70 -6.57
N CYS A 52 -4.06 -1.20 -7.38
CA CYS A 52 -5.21 -1.97 -7.86
C CYS A 52 -5.13 -2.34 -9.35
N GLN A 53 -4.26 -1.67 -10.11
CA GLN A 53 -4.17 -1.78 -11.56
C GLN A 53 -2.72 -1.90 -12.03
N ILE A 54 -2.41 -2.98 -12.76
CA ILE A 54 -1.09 -3.23 -13.33
C ILE A 54 -1.25 -3.43 -14.84
N SER A 55 -0.32 -2.88 -15.62
CA SER A 55 -0.25 -3.13 -17.06
C SER A 55 0.78 -4.22 -17.35
N GLU A 56 0.53 -5.10 -18.32
CA GLU A 56 1.56 -6.05 -18.78
C GLU A 56 2.73 -5.29 -19.45
N PRO A 57 4.01 -5.66 -19.22
CA PRO A 57 4.56 -6.67 -18.30
C PRO A 57 5.03 -6.12 -16.93
N GLU A 58 4.35 -5.15 -16.33
CA GLU A 58 4.75 -4.49 -15.08
C GLU A 58 4.45 -5.29 -13.81
N ARG A 59 5.02 -4.87 -12.67
CA ARG A 59 4.66 -5.37 -11.34
C ARG A 59 3.92 -4.32 -10.52
N ASN A 60 3.25 -4.78 -9.46
CA ASN A 60 2.89 -3.91 -8.33
C ASN A 60 4.15 -3.44 -7.57
N TYR A 61 3.96 -2.70 -6.48
CA TYR A 61 5.05 -2.36 -5.55
C TYR A 61 5.74 -3.62 -5.01
N HIS A 62 7.06 -3.55 -4.85
CA HIS A 62 7.86 -4.72 -4.47
C HIS A 62 7.39 -5.36 -3.17
N CYS A 63 6.96 -4.57 -2.18
CA CYS A 63 6.54 -5.05 -0.86
C CYS A 63 5.47 -6.15 -0.90
N PHE A 64 4.60 -6.17 -1.92
CA PHE A 64 3.61 -7.24 -2.07
C PHE A 64 4.26 -8.58 -2.42
N TYR A 65 5.24 -8.58 -3.31
CA TYR A 65 5.98 -9.78 -3.72
C TYR A 65 6.92 -10.24 -2.60
N LEU A 66 7.60 -9.30 -1.91
CA LEU A 66 8.39 -9.59 -0.72
C LEU A 66 7.55 -10.32 0.34
N LEU A 67 6.32 -9.86 0.57
CA LEU A 67 5.43 -10.46 1.57
C LEU A 67 4.93 -11.84 1.16
N CYS A 68 4.66 -12.07 -0.13
CA CYS A 68 4.37 -13.41 -0.65
C CYS A 68 5.58 -14.37 -0.60
N ALA A 69 6.81 -13.84 -0.60
CA ALA A 69 8.06 -14.60 -0.48
C ALA A 69 8.58 -14.69 0.98
N ALA A 70 7.80 -14.21 1.95
CA ALA A 70 8.17 -14.23 3.36
C ALA A 70 8.28 -15.67 3.92
N PRO A 71 8.93 -15.87 5.09
CA PRO A 71 9.00 -17.19 5.71
C PRO A 71 7.61 -17.82 5.91
N PRO A 72 7.48 -19.17 5.86
CA PRO A 72 6.18 -19.85 5.92
C PRO A 72 5.29 -19.44 7.11
N LYS A 73 5.92 -19.16 8.26
CA LYS A 73 5.21 -18.67 9.45
C LYS A 73 4.48 -17.34 9.21
N GLU A 74 5.07 -16.42 8.46
CA GLU A 74 4.44 -15.13 8.14
C GLU A 74 3.37 -15.31 7.05
N ILE A 75 3.62 -16.18 6.06
CA ILE A 75 2.62 -16.54 5.04
C ILE A 75 1.35 -17.11 5.70
N GLU A 76 1.50 -18.07 6.60
CA GLU A 76 0.38 -18.69 7.32
C GLU A 76 -0.36 -17.67 8.20
N LYS A 77 0.40 -16.88 8.98
CA LYS A 77 -0.15 -15.84 9.87
C LYS A 77 -0.99 -14.81 9.13
N TYR A 78 -0.58 -14.41 7.93
CA TYR A 78 -1.30 -13.44 7.10
C TYR A 78 -2.25 -14.09 6.10
N LYS A 79 -2.40 -15.43 6.14
CA LYS A 79 -3.26 -16.23 5.25
C LYS A 79 -2.98 -15.98 3.76
N LEU A 80 -1.70 -15.81 3.43
CA LEU A 80 -1.22 -15.54 2.10
C LEU A 80 -1.04 -16.83 1.28
N GLY A 81 -0.98 -16.66 -0.04
CA GLY A 81 -0.70 -17.72 -1.00
C GLY A 81 0.23 -17.25 -2.13
N ASP A 82 0.25 -18.00 -3.22
CA ASP A 82 1.02 -17.65 -4.42
C ASP A 82 0.57 -16.26 -4.96
N PRO A 83 1.49 -15.37 -5.38
CA PRO A 83 1.14 -14.08 -5.97
C PRO A 83 0.06 -14.14 -7.05
N LYS A 84 0.01 -15.20 -7.86
CA LYS A 84 -0.99 -15.44 -8.93
C LYS A 84 -2.41 -15.56 -8.40
N SER A 85 -2.57 -15.90 -7.12
CA SER A 85 -3.88 -16.02 -6.47
C SER A 85 -4.50 -14.68 -6.11
N PHE A 86 -3.73 -13.58 -6.13
CA PHE A 86 -4.21 -12.25 -5.77
C PHE A 86 -4.49 -11.40 -7.01
N HIS A 87 -5.72 -10.87 -7.11
CA HIS A 87 -6.18 -10.03 -8.22
C HIS A 87 -5.30 -8.79 -8.43
N TYR A 88 -4.77 -8.21 -7.36
CA TYR A 88 -3.86 -7.06 -7.45
C TYR A 88 -2.44 -7.40 -7.88
N LEU A 89 -2.09 -8.69 -8.04
CA LEU A 89 -0.77 -9.13 -8.49
C LEU A 89 -0.82 -9.94 -9.79
N ASN A 90 -2.00 -10.43 -10.20
CA ASN A 90 -2.16 -11.36 -11.32
C ASN A 90 -2.64 -10.74 -12.65
N GLN A 91 -2.71 -9.40 -12.72
CA GLN A 91 -3.05 -8.67 -13.94
C GLN A 91 -1.89 -8.63 -14.95
N SER A 92 -0.70 -9.03 -14.52
CA SER A 92 0.47 -9.23 -15.37
C SER A 92 1.05 -10.64 -15.21
N SER A 93 1.77 -11.12 -16.22
CA SER A 93 2.55 -12.36 -16.20
C SER A 93 3.91 -12.20 -15.49
N CYS A 94 4.27 -10.98 -15.07
CA CYS A 94 5.53 -10.67 -14.43
C CYS A 94 5.44 -10.82 -12.90
N TYR A 95 5.97 -11.92 -12.36
CA TYR A 95 6.02 -12.18 -10.91
C TYR A 95 7.44 -12.09 -10.36
N GLU A 96 8.41 -12.59 -11.12
CA GLU A 96 9.82 -12.65 -10.74
C GLU A 96 10.64 -11.63 -11.55
N LEU A 97 11.74 -11.14 -10.95
CA LEU A 97 12.71 -10.29 -11.64
C LEU A 97 14.06 -10.99 -11.72
N VAL A 98 14.70 -10.89 -12.88
CA VAL A 98 16.02 -11.50 -13.10
C VAL A 98 17.03 -10.89 -12.11
N GLY A 99 17.66 -11.77 -11.32
CA GLY A 99 18.69 -11.39 -10.34
C GLY A 99 18.15 -10.78 -9.04
N VAL A 100 16.84 -10.84 -8.79
CA VAL A 100 16.21 -10.40 -7.54
C VAL A 100 15.67 -11.61 -6.81
N ASP A 101 15.96 -11.70 -5.50
CA ASP A 101 15.40 -12.69 -4.60
C ASP A 101 14.46 -11.97 -3.62
N ASP A 102 13.16 -12.05 -3.88
CA ASP A 102 12.14 -11.38 -3.06
C ASP A 102 12.13 -11.89 -1.60
N SER A 103 12.62 -13.11 -1.33
CA SER A 103 12.71 -13.64 0.04
C SER A 103 13.89 -13.04 0.79
N HIS A 104 15.04 -12.92 0.12
CA HIS A 104 16.20 -12.19 0.65
C HIS A 104 15.86 -10.72 0.90
N ASP A 105 15.20 -10.07 -0.05
CA ASP A 105 14.86 -8.65 0.03
C ASP A 105 13.78 -8.35 1.07
N TYR A 106 12.91 -9.32 1.38
CA TYR A 106 12.01 -9.26 2.54
C TYR A 106 12.80 -9.12 3.85
N LEU A 107 13.82 -9.98 4.05
CA LEU A 107 14.66 -9.93 5.25
C LEU A 107 15.50 -8.64 5.31
N ALA A 108 16.04 -8.21 4.17
CA ALA A 108 16.77 -6.94 4.07
C ALA A 108 15.87 -5.74 4.41
N THR A 109 14.61 -5.76 3.97
CA THR A 109 13.61 -4.73 4.26
C THR A 109 13.29 -4.67 5.75
N LYS A 110 13.08 -5.82 6.41
CA LYS A 110 12.86 -5.87 7.87
C LYS A 110 14.06 -5.33 8.65
N LYS A 111 15.27 -5.72 8.28
CA LYS A 111 16.49 -5.20 8.89
C LYS A 111 16.61 -3.69 8.69
N ALA A 112 16.22 -3.17 7.52
CA ALA A 112 16.20 -1.74 7.27
C ALA A 112 15.14 -1.01 8.12
N MET A 113 13.98 -1.64 8.37
CA MET A 113 12.95 -1.14 9.29
C MET A 113 13.48 -1.04 10.73
N ASP A 114 14.22 -2.05 11.21
CA ASP A 114 14.86 -2.01 12.53
C ASP A 114 15.81 -0.81 12.67
N ILE A 115 16.63 -0.56 11.65
CA ILE A 115 17.62 0.53 11.64
C ILE A 115 16.94 1.91 11.71
N VAL A 116 15.78 2.08 11.07
CA VAL A 116 15.02 3.35 11.10
C VAL A 116 14.05 3.44 12.29
N GLY A 117 14.17 2.55 13.27
CA GLY A 117 13.41 2.61 14.52
C GLY A 117 11.94 2.19 14.40
N ILE A 118 11.59 1.38 13.39
CA ILE A 118 10.25 0.77 13.29
C ILE A 118 10.27 -0.51 14.12
N SER A 119 9.48 -0.55 15.20
CA SER A 119 9.47 -1.69 16.12
C SER A 119 8.92 -2.97 15.49
N VAL A 120 9.14 -4.12 16.12
CA VAL A 120 8.59 -5.40 15.64
C VAL A 120 7.07 -5.38 15.55
N GLU A 121 6.39 -4.73 16.49
CA GLU A 121 4.94 -4.54 16.49
C GLU A 121 4.47 -3.64 15.34
N GLU A 122 5.26 -2.62 15.02
CA GLU A 122 4.98 -1.73 13.90
C GLU A 122 5.23 -2.43 12.56
N GLN A 123 6.30 -3.22 12.43
CA GLN A 123 6.57 -4.06 11.26
C GLN A 123 5.42 -5.05 11.03
N ASP A 124 4.96 -5.71 12.07
CA ASP A 124 3.78 -6.58 12.00
C ASP A 124 2.55 -5.80 11.51
N ALA A 125 2.28 -4.61 12.06
CA ALA A 125 1.17 -3.79 11.62
C ALA A 125 1.27 -3.37 10.14
N ILE A 126 2.46 -3.01 9.67
CA ILE A 126 2.73 -2.69 8.26
C ILE A 126 2.38 -3.89 7.37
N PHE A 127 2.92 -5.08 7.67
CA PHE A 127 2.69 -6.27 6.84
C PHE A 127 1.24 -6.76 6.90
N ARG A 128 0.55 -6.58 8.03
CA ARG A 128 -0.91 -6.82 8.13
C ARG A 128 -1.69 -5.93 7.18
N ILE A 129 -1.33 -4.65 7.08
CA ILE A 129 -1.97 -3.71 6.14
C ILE A 129 -1.72 -4.15 4.69
N VAL A 130 -0.48 -4.51 4.35
CA VAL A 130 -0.12 -4.97 3.00
C VAL A 130 -0.88 -6.23 2.63
N ALA A 131 -0.95 -7.23 3.53
CA ALA A 131 -1.73 -8.44 3.34
C ALA A 131 -3.23 -8.15 3.21
N ALA A 132 -3.79 -7.27 4.06
CA ALA A 132 -5.19 -6.89 4.00
C ALA A 132 -5.56 -6.30 2.63
N ILE A 133 -4.69 -5.49 2.03
CA ILE A 133 -4.88 -4.92 0.69
C ILE A 133 -4.96 -6.04 -0.37
N LEU A 134 -4.11 -7.07 -0.28
CA LEU A 134 -4.16 -8.22 -1.17
C LEU A 134 -5.48 -8.99 -1.04
N HIS A 135 -5.93 -9.23 0.20
CA HIS A 135 -7.23 -9.88 0.44
C HIS A 135 -8.39 -9.02 -0.05
N LEU A 136 -8.36 -7.69 0.17
CA LEU A 136 -9.37 -6.78 -0.37
C LEU A 136 -9.51 -6.96 -1.88
N GLY A 137 -8.42 -7.03 -2.63
CA GLY A 137 -8.46 -7.17 -4.10
C GLY A 137 -9.18 -8.43 -4.60
N ASN A 138 -9.26 -9.48 -3.78
CA ASN A 138 -9.94 -10.73 -4.12
C ASN A 138 -11.43 -10.77 -3.73
N ILE A 139 -11.96 -9.71 -3.12
CA ILE A 139 -13.39 -9.62 -2.84
C ILE A 139 -14.10 -9.35 -4.17
N ALA A 140 -14.83 -10.35 -4.66
CA ALA A 140 -15.63 -10.28 -5.85
C ALA A 140 -17.12 -10.07 -5.49
N PHE A 141 -17.83 -9.38 -6.37
CA PHE A 141 -19.21 -8.96 -6.16
C PHE A 141 -20.11 -9.48 -7.29
N ALA A 142 -21.27 -10.00 -6.94
CA ALA A 142 -22.31 -10.42 -7.85
C ALA A 142 -23.52 -9.48 -7.78
N LEU A 143 -24.30 -9.43 -8.87
CA LEU A 143 -25.53 -8.64 -8.94
C LEU A 143 -26.61 -9.29 -8.06
N GLU A 144 -27.22 -8.49 -7.20
CA GLU A 144 -28.43 -8.84 -6.45
C GLU A 144 -29.53 -7.85 -6.86
N GLY A 145 -30.66 -8.35 -7.35
CA GLY A 145 -31.73 -7.48 -7.86
C GLY A 145 -31.32 -6.70 -9.12
N GLU A 146 -31.81 -5.46 -9.25
CA GLU A 146 -31.54 -4.62 -10.43
C GLU A 146 -30.26 -3.78 -10.32
N ASP A 147 -29.99 -3.19 -9.14
CA ASP A 147 -28.96 -2.16 -8.94
C ASP A 147 -28.09 -2.39 -7.67
N SER A 148 -28.15 -3.58 -7.06
CA SER A 148 -27.40 -3.89 -5.83
C SER A 148 -26.37 -4.99 -6.01
N SER A 149 -25.41 -5.03 -5.09
CA SER A 149 -24.32 -6.01 -5.08
C SER A 149 -24.29 -6.79 -3.78
N VAL A 150 -23.89 -8.05 -3.91
CA VAL A 150 -23.57 -8.97 -2.81
C VAL A 150 -22.21 -9.61 -3.07
N LEU A 151 -21.64 -10.26 -2.06
CA LEU A 151 -20.45 -11.09 -2.24
C LEU A 151 -20.75 -12.22 -3.22
N GLU A 152 -19.85 -12.46 -4.18
CA GLU A 152 -20.06 -13.44 -5.25
C GLU A 152 -20.11 -14.88 -4.74
N ASP A 153 -19.19 -15.25 -3.84
CA ASP A 153 -19.05 -16.63 -3.36
C ASP A 153 -18.40 -16.71 -1.96
N ASP A 154 -18.22 -17.94 -1.47
CA ASP A 154 -17.55 -18.21 -0.19
C ASP A 154 -16.08 -17.76 -0.19
N LYS A 155 -15.43 -17.65 -1.35
CA LYS A 155 -14.05 -17.14 -1.45
C LYS A 155 -14.02 -15.64 -1.22
N ALA A 156 -14.92 -14.88 -1.83
CA ALA A 156 -15.08 -13.45 -1.59
C ALA A 156 -15.36 -13.18 -0.10
N LYS A 157 -16.21 -13.99 0.52
CA LYS A 157 -16.50 -13.93 1.97
C LYS A 157 -15.27 -14.24 2.83
N PHE A 158 -14.50 -15.27 2.48
CA PHE A 158 -13.24 -15.57 3.15
C PHE A 158 -12.27 -14.38 3.08
N HIS A 159 -12.08 -13.80 1.89
CA HIS A 159 -11.19 -12.66 1.70
C HIS A 159 -11.65 -11.41 2.47
N LEU A 160 -12.96 -11.14 2.51
CA LEU A 160 -13.53 -10.06 3.33
C LEU A 160 -13.23 -10.28 4.83
N GLN A 161 -13.46 -11.50 5.34
CA GLN A 161 -13.19 -11.84 6.73
C GLN A 161 -11.72 -11.67 7.10
N VAL A 162 -10.82 -12.13 6.25
CA VAL A 162 -9.37 -12.00 6.48
C VAL A 162 -8.94 -10.53 6.40
N ALA A 163 -9.42 -9.77 5.40
CA ALA A 163 -9.12 -8.35 5.31
C ALA A 163 -9.59 -7.58 6.56
N ALA A 164 -10.79 -7.88 7.05
CA ALA A 164 -11.32 -7.30 8.28
C ALA A 164 -10.42 -7.67 9.48
N GLU A 165 -10.08 -8.94 9.67
CA GLU A 165 -9.20 -9.41 10.75
C GLU A 165 -7.81 -8.76 10.73
N LEU A 166 -7.21 -8.59 9.55
CA LEU A 166 -5.89 -7.99 9.40
C LEU A 166 -5.90 -6.47 9.62
N LEU A 167 -6.98 -5.78 9.25
CA LEU A 167 -7.13 -4.35 9.54
C LEU A 167 -7.45 -4.09 11.02
N MET A 168 -8.09 -5.04 11.71
CA MET A 168 -8.46 -4.94 13.10
C MET A 168 -7.35 -5.41 14.03
N ARG A 169 -6.57 -4.51 14.65
CA ARG A 169 -5.71 -4.86 15.80
C ARG A 169 -6.25 -4.37 17.15
N SER A 170 -7.39 -3.69 17.16
CA SER A 170 -7.88 -3.14 18.41
C SER A 170 -8.55 -4.23 19.24
N THR A 171 -7.91 -4.59 20.35
CA THR A 171 -8.58 -5.26 21.47
C THR A 171 -9.63 -4.36 22.12
N ASP A 172 -9.69 -3.07 21.75
CA ASP A 172 -10.78 -2.17 22.13
C ASP A 172 -12.07 -2.59 21.41
N PRO A 173 -13.10 -3.04 22.14
CA PRO A 173 -14.40 -3.38 21.59
C PRO A 173 -15.05 -2.24 20.79
N HIS A 174 -14.67 -0.98 21.03
CA HIS A 174 -15.28 0.21 20.40
C HIS A 174 -14.71 0.55 19.02
N TYR A 175 -13.54 0.01 18.65
CA TYR A 175 -12.88 0.25 17.36
C TYR A 175 -12.87 -0.98 16.45
N ARG A 176 -13.74 -1.95 16.73
CA ARG A 176 -13.95 -3.09 15.84
C ARG A 176 -14.63 -2.60 14.57
N CYS A 177 -13.92 -2.62 13.45
CA CYS A 177 -14.56 -2.52 12.14
C CYS A 177 -15.37 -3.80 11.99
N ASP A 178 -16.66 -3.72 12.28
CA ASP A 178 -17.56 -4.85 12.12
C ASP A 178 -17.41 -5.41 10.70
N LEU A 179 -17.35 -6.74 10.55
CA LEU A 179 -17.33 -7.39 9.24
C LEU A 179 -18.49 -6.86 8.38
N GLU A 180 -19.65 -6.70 9.01
CA GLU A 180 -20.84 -6.11 8.38
C GLU A 180 -20.65 -4.64 8.02
N ALA A 181 -19.88 -3.89 8.80
CA ALA A 181 -19.56 -2.49 8.50
C ALA A 181 -18.60 -2.37 7.32
N LEU A 182 -17.59 -3.26 7.22
CA LEU A 182 -16.70 -3.30 6.06
C LEU A 182 -17.48 -3.68 4.80
N GLU A 183 -18.29 -4.74 4.86
CA GLU A 183 -19.16 -5.14 3.75
C GLU A 183 -20.10 -4.01 3.34
N THR A 184 -20.77 -3.39 4.31
CA THR A 184 -21.66 -2.24 4.07
C THR A 184 -20.92 -1.07 3.44
N ALA A 185 -19.70 -0.76 3.87
CA ALA A 185 -18.90 0.32 3.30
C ALA A 185 -18.44 0.03 1.86
N LEU A 186 -18.27 -1.25 1.50
CA LEU A 186 -17.93 -1.67 0.15
C LEU A 186 -19.15 -1.66 -0.78
N CYS A 187 -20.30 -2.14 -0.31
CA CYS A 187 -21.50 -2.32 -1.15
C CYS A 187 -22.49 -1.15 -1.10
N LYS A 188 -22.33 -0.18 -0.20
CA LYS A 188 -23.25 0.96 -0.07
C LYS A 188 -22.51 2.28 -0.04
N ARG A 189 -23.13 3.31 -0.61
CA ARG A 189 -22.65 4.69 -0.58
C ARG A 189 -23.59 5.57 0.24
N ASN A 190 -23.01 6.37 1.12
CA ASN A 190 -23.73 7.44 1.81
C ASN A 190 -23.78 8.67 0.89
N MET A 191 -24.97 9.18 0.60
CA MET A 191 -25.22 10.47 -0.04
C MET A 191 -25.76 11.42 1.01
N VAL A 192 -25.02 12.48 1.30
CA VAL A 192 -25.44 13.52 2.24
C VAL A 192 -26.20 14.59 1.46
N THR A 193 -27.47 14.79 1.79
CA THR A 193 -28.27 15.95 1.35
C THR A 193 -28.37 16.95 2.51
N PRO A 194 -28.84 18.19 2.29
CA PRO A 194 -29.04 19.15 3.38
C PRO A 194 -30.03 18.67 4.47
N GLU A 195 -30.90 17.72 4.13
CA GLU A 195 -32.00 17.25 4.97
C GLU A 195 -31.70 15.91 5.64
N GLU A 196 -30.96 15.01 4.97
CA GLU A 196 -30.71 13.66 5.48
C GLU A 196 -29.47 12.96 4.86
N VAL A 197 -29.11 11.80 5.41
CA VAL A 197 -28.08 10.92 4.85
C VAL A 197 -28.76 9.69 4.24
N ILE A 198 -28.79 9.63 2.91
CA ILE A 198 -29.38 8.54 2.14
C ILE A 198 -28.32 7.46 1.91
N LYS A 199 -28.62 6.21 2.27
CA LYS A 199 -27.77 5.06 1.94
C LYS A 199 -28.27 4.41 0.66
N ARG A 200 -27.46 4.42 -0.41
CA ARG A 200 -27.78 3.75 -1.67
C ARG A 200 -26.87 2.54 -1.88
N SER A 201 -27.45 1.41 -2.25
CA SER A 201 -26.69 0.23 -2.67
C SER A 201 -25.94 0.52 -3.98
N LEU A 202 -24.76 -0.09 -4.11
CA LEU A 202 -23.93 -0.03 -5.31
C LEU A 202 -24.15 -1.30 -6.13
N ASP A 203 -24.09 -1.16 -7.45
CA ASP A 203 -23.96 -2.29 -8.37
C ASP A 203 -22.57 -2.95 -8.20
N PRO A 204 -22.34 -4.14 -8.78
CA PRO A 204 -21.05 -4.84 -8.62
C PRO A 204 -19.84 -4.02 -9.07
N LEU A 205 -19.99 -3.22 -10.13
CA LEU A 205 -18.93 -2.33 -10.62
C LEU A 205 -18.65 -1.21 -9.62
N GLY A 206 -19.69 -0.57 -9.08
CA GLY A 206 -19.57 0.45 -8.04
C GLY A 206 -18.92 -0.07 -6.77
N ALA A 207 -19.26 -1.30 -6.35
CA ALA A 207 -18.65 -1.95 -5.20
C ALA A 207 -17.16 -2.25 -5.43
N ALA A 208 -16.78 -2.73 -6.62
CA ALA A 208 -15.38 -2.92 -7.00
C ALA A 208 -14.59 -1.60 -7.01
N ILE A 209 -15.17 -0.51 -7.53
CA ILE A 209 -14.57 0.83 -7.49
C ILE A 209 -14.39 1.31 -6.04
N SER A 210 -15.38 1.05 -5.17
CA SER A 210 -15.32 1.38 -3.74
C SER A 210 -14.18 0.64 -3.04
N ARG A 211 -14.09 -0.68 -3.26
CA ARG A 211 -13.00 -1.56 -2.78
C ARG A 211 -11.63 -1.08 -3.22
N ASP A 212 -11.46 -0.76 -4.51
CA ASP A 212 -10.20 -0.23 -5.03
C ASP A 212 -9.89 1.15 -4.43
N GLY A 213 -10.90 2.00 -4.24
CA GLY A 213 -10.78 3.29 -3.57
C GLY A 213 -10.24 3.16 -2.14
N LEU A 214 -10.76 2.19 -1.38
CA LEU A 214 -10.31 1.87 -0.03
C LEU A 214 -8.87 1.37 -0.04
N ALA A 215 -8.54 0.39 -0.88
CA ALA A 215 -7.18 -0.16 -1.00
C ALA A 215 -6.13 0.92 -1.31
N LYS A 216 -6.41 1.79 -2.29
CA LYS A 216 -5.56 2.94 -2.65
C LYS A 216 -5.36 3.91 -1.48
N THR A 217 -6.44 4.16 -0.72
CA THR A 217 -6.39 5.08 0.42
C THR A 217 -5.56 4.52 1.56
N ILE A 218 -5.77 3.24 1.90
CA ILE A 218 -5.00 2.55 2.95
C ILE A 218 -3.52 2.53 2.59
N TYR A 219 -3.16 2.14 1.35
CA TYR A 219 -1.77 2.10 0.91
C TYR A 219 -1.10 3.49 0.95
N ALA A 220 -1.80 4.53 0.47
CA ALA A 220 -1.27 5.89 0.51
C ALA A 220 -1.02 6.37 1.94
N ARG A 221 -1.94 6.08 2.88
CA ARG A 221 -1.76 6.42 4.30
C ARG A 221 -0.62 5.66 4.95
N LEU A 222 -0.45 4.38 4.60
CA LEU A 222 0.70 3.58 5.04
C LEU A 222 2.02 4.19 4.55
N PHE A 223 2.08 4.55 3.27
CA PHE A 223 3.28 5.16 2.69
C PHE A 223 3.62 6.51 3.35
N ASP A 224 2.63 7.39 3.53
CA ASP A 224 2.81 8.66 4.24
C ASP A 224 3.32 8.45 5.67
N TRP A 225 2.80 7.43 6.36
CA TRP A 225 3.24 7.08 7.71
C TRP A 225 4.68 6.57 7.73
N LEU A 226 5.08 5.73 6.77
CA LEU A 226 6.46 5.25 6.62
C LEU A 226 7.43 6.42 6.40
N VAL A 227 7.10 7.35 5.52
CA VAL A 227 7.89 8.56 5.27
C VAL A 227 8.03 9.39 6.55
N LYS A 228 6.94 9.57 7.30
CA LYS A 228 6.97 10.28 8.58
C LYS A 228 7.89 9.59 9.58
N LYS A 229 7.83 8.26 9.70
CA LYS A 229 8.69 7.48 10.60
C LYS A 229 10.16 7.58 10.23
N ILE A 230 10.47 7.48 8.94
CA ILE A 230 11.84 7.64 8.44
C ILE A 230 12.36 9.05 8.73
N ASN A 231 11.53 10.09 8.56
CA ASN A 231 11.91 11.47 8.89
C ASN A 231 12.21 11.67 10.38
N VAL A 232 11.43 11.03 11.27
CA VAL A 232 11.71 11.06 12.71
C VAL A 232 13.07 10.41 13.01
N SER A 233 13.39 9.30 12.35
CA SER A 233 14.67 8.60 12.54
C SER A 233 15.88 9.37 11.98
N ILE A 234 15.71 10.12 10.88
CA ILE A 234 16.79 10.92 10.27
C ILE A 234 17.15 12.12 11.16
N GLY A 235 16.15 12.71 11.83
CA GLY A 235 16.34 13.90 12.67
C GLY A 235 16.39 15.18 11.83
N GLN A 236 15.49 16.11 12.14
CA GLN A 236 15.47 17.44 11.53
C GLN A 236 16.05 18.46 12.50
N ASP A 237 16.87 19.36 11.99
CA ASP A 237 17.31 20.57 12.67
C ASP A 237 16.34 21.71 12.34
N PRO A 238 15.46 22.11 13.28
CA PRO A 238 14.50 23.19 13.07
C PRO A 238 15.17 24.59 13.04
N ASP A 239 16.39 24.71 13.55
CA ASP A 239 17.13 25.97 13.66
C ASP A 239 18.07 26.20 12.46
N SER A 240 18.21 25.19 11.57
CA SER A 240 19.00 25.27 10.37
C SER A 240 18.50 26.37 9.42
N LYS A 241 19.44 27.24 9.02
CA LYS A 241 19.18 28.34 8.06
C LYS A 241 19.75 28.05 6.66
N CYS A 242 20.51 26.97 6.52
CA CYS A 242 21.21 26.61 5.30
C CYS A 242 20.86 25.15 4.94
N LEU A 243 20.34 24.94 3.74
CA LEU A 243 20.01 23.60 3.25
C LEU A 243 20.42 23.39 1.80
N ILE A 244 20.72 22.14 1.46
CA ILE A 244 20.88 21.67 0.09
C ILE A 244 19.75 20.68 -0.20
N GLY A 245 18.97 20.99 -1.25
CA GLY A 245 17.88 20.13 -1.71
C GLY A 245 18.32 19.23 -2.86
N VAL A 246 18.07 17.94 -2.75
CA VAL A 246 18.24 16.96 -3.82
C VAL A 246 16.85 16.51 -4.28
N LEU A 247 16.49 16.88 -5.51
CA LEU A 247 15.20 16.51 -6.12
C LEU A 247 15.39 15.30 -7.03
N ASP A 248 14.70 14.22 -6.69
CA ASP A 248 14.64 12.96 -7.42
C ASP A 248 13.17 12.67 -7.74
N ILE A 249 12.73 13.09 -8.92
CA ILE A 249 11.36 12.87 -9.40
C ILE A 249 11.39 11.97 -10.62
N TYR A 250 10.31 11.23 -10.83
CA TYR A 250 10.16 10.42 -12.03
C TYR A 250 10.35 11.30 -13.28
N GLY A 251 11.21 10.82 -14.19
CA GLY A 251 11.44 11.45 -15.48
C GLY A 251 10.20 11.39 -16.36
N PHE A 252 10.26 12.04 -17.53
CA PHE A 252 9.16 12.03 -18.47
C PHE A 252 8.87 10.61 -19.00
N GLU A 253 7.67 10.09 -18.70
CA GLU A 253 7.18 8.80 -19.21
C GLU A 253 6.03 9.03 -20.19
N SER A 254 6.16 8.46 -21.40
CA SER A 254 5.11 8.49 -22.43
C SER A 254 4.70 7.06 -22.72
N PHE A 255 3.41 6.79 -22.52
CA PHE A 255 2.78 5.49 -22.72
C PHE A 255 1.79 5.56 -23.88
N LYS A 256 1.48 4.41 -24.51
CA LYS A 256 0.44 4.33 -25.55
C LYS A 256 -0.94 4.74 -25.03
N THR A 257 -1.16 4.63 -23.72
CA THR A 257 -2.35 5.16 -23.03
C THR A 257 -1.87 5.85 -21.77
N SER A 258 -1.98 7.17 -21.72
CA SER A 258 -1.79 7.95 -20.49
C SER A 258 -3.15 8.08 -19.81
N ARG A 259 -3.28 7.60 -18.57
CA ARG A 259 -4.50 7.74 -17.75
C ARG A 259 -4.27 8.75 -16.64
#